data_AF-A0A1Y6C7P2-F1
#
_entry.id   AF-A0A1Y6C7P2-F1
#
_cell.length_a   1.000
_cell.length_b   1.000
_cell.length_c   1.000
_cell.angle_alpha   90.00
_cell.angle_beta   90.00
_cell.angle_gamma   90.00
#
_symmetry.space_group_name_H-M   'P 1'
#
loop_
_entity.id
_entity.type
_entity.pdbx_description
1 polymer ?
#
loop_
_entity_poly.entity_id
_entity_poly.type
_entity_poly.pdbx_seq_one_letter_code
_entity_poly.pdbx_strand_id
1 'polypeptide(L)'
;MTETLNITEARARFSELVQRARRGEEILISREGQVVARLVPAQGQGLSAPGLLKRWLPSEQAEALRRGLEAALPSAEQAAQEGEESDGLGRSLPRPRRG
;
A
#
# COMPACT_ATOMS: atom_id res chain seq x y z
N MET A 1 -10.53 11.40 -4.52
CA MET A 1 -10.62 12.68 -5.27
C MET A 1 -9.21 13.19 -5.48
N THR A 2 -8.88 13.65 -6.69
CA THR A 2 -7.56 14.18 -7.05
C THR A 2 -7.59 15.70 -7.05
N GLU A 3 -6.84 16.34 -6.16
CA GLU A 3 -6.74 17.82 -6.10
C GLU A 3 -5.37 18.29 -6.57
N THR A 4 -5.32 19.32 -7.42
CA THR A 4 -4.08 19.91 -7.90
C THR A 4 -3.83 21.25 -7.22
N LEU A 5 -2.67 21.41 -6.59
CA LEU A 5 -2.27 22.61 -5.87
C LEU A 5 -0.95 23.14 -6.39
N ASN A 6 -0.73 24.46 -6.29
CA ASN A 6 0.57 25.06 -6.56
C ASN A 6 1.55 24.69 -5.43
N ILE A 7 2.83 24.54 -5.73
CA ILE A 7 3.91 24.24 -4.78
C ILE A 7 3.97 25.23 -3.61
N THR A 8 3.63 26.51 -3.83
CA THR A 8 3.57 27.52 -2.77
C THR A 8 2.43 27.23 -1.79
N GLU A 9 1.25 26.87 -2.31
CA GLU A 9 0.08 26.52 -1.48
C GLU A 9 0.32 25.19 -0.74
N ALA A 10 0.91 24.22 -1.45
CA ALA A 10 1.25 22.93 -0.88
C ALA A 10 2.27 23.05 0.27
N ARG A 11 3.23 23.98 0.17
CA ARG A 11 4.18 24.29 1.25
C ARG A 11 3.48 24.90 2.47
N ALA A 12 2.53 25.81 2.26
CA ALA A 12 1.83 26.49 3.34
C ALA A 12 0.96 25.54 4.17
N ARG A 13 0.32 24.55 3.52
CA ARG A 13 -0.63 23.62 4.16
C ARG A 13 -0.16 22.17 4.16
N PHE A 14 1.15 21.94 4.08
CA PHE A 14 1.70 20.60 3.86
C PHE A 14 1.21 19.58 4.89
N SER A 15 1.15 19.96 6.16
CA SER A 15 0.66 19.10 7.24
C SER A 15 -0.79 18.63 7.03
N GLU A 16 -1.67 19.50 6.52
CA GLU A 16 -3.06 19.16 6.21
C GLU A 16 -3.14 18.21 5.01
N LEU A 17 -2.37 18.51 3.95
CA LEU A 17 -2.31 17.69 2.74
C LEU A 17 -1.81 16.27 3.03
N VAL A 18 -0.86 16.12 3.94
CA VAL A 18 -0.41 14.81 4.42
C VAL A 18 -1.54 14.06 5.14
N GLN A 19 -2.32 14.72 5.99
CA GLN A 19 -3.47 14.06 6.63
C GLN A 19 -4.53 13.62 5.63
N ARG A 20 -4.79 14.45 4.62
CA ARG A 20 -5.67 14.13 3.49
C ARG A 20 -5.16 12.93 2.70
N ALA A 21 -3.87 12.92 2.37
CA ALA A 21 -3.24 11.79 1.71
C ALA A 21 -3.30 10.52 2.56
N ARG A 22 -3.12 10.61 3.88
CA ARG A 22 -3.29 9.47 4.79
C ARG A 22 -4.71 8.89 4.80
N ARG A 23 -5.73 9.70 4.49
CA ARG A 23 -7.12 9.24 4.37
C ARG A 23 -7.45 8.61 3.01
N GLY A 24 -6.49 8.54 2.09
CA GLY A 24 -6.71 7.99 0.75
C GLY A 24 -6.91 9.05 -0.34
N GLU A 25 -6.74 10.34 -0.03
CA GLU A 25 -6.82 11.39 -1.06
C GLU A 25 -5.51 11.45 -1.87
N GLU A 26 -5.62 11.65 -3.18
CA GLU A 26 -4.46 11.88 -4.03
C GLU A 26 -4.32 13.38 -4.29
N ILE A 27 -3.13 13.93 -4.06
CA ILE A 27 -2.89 15.37 -4.25
C ILE A 27 -1.76 15.56 -5.25
N LEU A 28 -2.02 16.31 -6.31
CA LEU A 28 -1.05 16.70 -7.32
C LEU A 28 -0.45 18.06 -6.94
N ILE A 29 0.87 18.17 -7.02
CA ILE A 29 1.59 19.41 -6.76
C ILE A 29 2.11 19.92 -8.09
N SER A 30 1.79 21.16 -8.39
CA SER A 30 2.15 21.86 -9.62
C SER A 30 3.09 23.02 -9.37
N ARG A 31 3.94 23.32 -10.34
CA ARG A 31 4.77 24.52 -10.38
C ARG A 31 4.55 25.14 -11.75
N GLU A 32 4.18 26.42 -11.78
CA GLU A 32 3.94 27.16 -13.04
C GLU A 32 2.93 26.45 -13.96
N GLY A 33 1.89 25.86 -13.38
CA GLY A 33 0.83 25.14 -14.11
C GLY A 33 1.20 23.72 -14.55
N GLN A 34 2.42 23.26 -14.31
CA GLN A 34 2.85 21.89 -14.61
C GLN A 34 2.88 21.03 -13.35
N VAL A 35 2.28 19.83 -13.39
CA VAL A 35 2.35 18.88 -12.28
C VAL A 35 3.78 18.33 -12.17
N VAL A 36 4.40 18.54 -11.02
CA VAL A 36 5.79 18.16 -10.74
C VAL A 36 5.93 17.08 -9.67
N ALA A 37 4.92 16.90 -8.83
CA ALA A 37 4.91 15.86 -7.81
C ALA A 37 3.48 15.39 -7.50
N ARG A 38 3.38 14.23 -6.85
CA ARG A 38 2.12 13.68 -6.35
C ARG A 38 2.32 13.13 -4.94
N LEU A 39 1.41 13.50 -4.05
CA LEU A 39 1.30 12.99 -2.69
C LEU A 39 0.24 11.87 -2.66
N VAL A 40 0.64 10.70 -2.18
CA VAL A 40 -0.17 9.47 -2.07
C VAL A 40 -0.06 8.90 -0.65
N PRO A 41 -1.00 8.06 -0.22
CA PRO A 41 -0.87 7.32 1.04
C PRO A 41 0.42 6.50 1.07
N ALA A 42 1.13 6.53 2.20
CA ALA A 42 2.39 5.80 2.36
C ALA A 42 2.20 4.28 2.47
N GLN A 43 1.07 3.82 3.02
CA GLN A 43 0.67 2.42 3.02
C GLN A 43 -0.46 2.27 2.02
N GLY A 44 -0.14 1.66 0.88
CA GLY A 44 -1.11 1.40 -0.18
C GLY A 44 -2.16 0.40 0.31
N GLN A 45 -3.42 0.69 0.05
CA GLN A 45 -4.40 -0.36 -0.22
C GLN A 45 -4.01 -0.95 -1.60
N GLY A 46 -3.02 -1.84 -1.63
CA GLY A 46 -2.49 -2.45 -2.85
C GLY A 46 -1.21 -1.82 -3.42
N LEU A 47 -0.36 -2.66 -4.01
CA LEU A 47 1.00 -2.36 -4.46
C LEU A 47 1.03 -1.35 -5.62
N SER A 48 1.29 -0.09 -5.32
CA SER A 48 1.58 0.90 -6.36
C SER A 48 3.04 0.83 -6.81
N ALA A 49 3.29 0.02 -7.84
CA ALA A 49 4.55 0.04 -8.58
C ALA A 49 4.97 1.50 -8.95
N PRO A 50 6.20 1.94 -8.63
CA PRO A 50 6.71 3.28 -8.92
C PRO A 50 6.55 3.67 -10.40
N GLY A 51 6.31 4.96 -10.65
CA GLY A 51 6.14 5.50 -12.01
C GLY A 51 7.35 5.28 -12.94
N LEU A 52 8.57 5.13 -12.39
CA LEU A 52 9.75 4.76 -13.17
C LEU A 52 9.73 3.29 -13.60
N LEU A 53 9.22 2.36 -12.79
CA LEU A 53 9.15 0.93 -13.14
C LEU A 53 8.12 0.67 -14.24
N LYS A 54 7.00 1.40 -14.26
CA LYS A 54 6.01 1.32 -15.35
C LYS A 54 6.56 1.72 -16.73
N ARG A 55 7.62 2.54 -16.78
CA ARG A 55 8.24 2.95 -18.05
C ARG A 55 9.02 1.80 -18.71
N TRP A 56 9.46 0.81 -17.93
CA TRP A 56 10.30 -0.30 -18.40
C TRP A 56 9.63 -1.67 -18.27
N LEU A 57 8.47 -1.74 -17.62
CA LEU A 57 7.73 -2.97 -17.38
C LEU A 57 6.38 -2.88 -18.10
N PRO A 58 6.17 -3.65 -19.19
CA PRO A 58 4.87 -3.78 -19.84
C PRO A 58 3.77 -4.07 -18.81
N SER A 59 2.58 -3.50 -19.03
CA SER A 59 1.47 -3.54 -18.07
C SER A 59 1.17 -4.94 -17.53
N GLU A 60 1.23 -5.94 -18.41
CA GLU A 60 1.04 -7.36 -18.08
C GLU A 60 2.03 -7.87 -17.00
N GLN A 61 3.31 -7.51 -17.14
CA GLN A 61 4.36 -7.93 -16.22
C GLN A 61 4.36 -7.13 -14.91
N ALA A 62 3.98 -5.85 -14.97
CA ALA A 62 3.79 -5.04 -13.77
C ALA A 62 2.63 -5.56 -12.91
N GLU A 63 1.57 -6.04 -13.56
CA GLU A 63 0.38 -6.57 -12.89
C GLU A 63 0.60 -8.00 -12.37
N ALA A 64 1.36 -8.82 -13.09
CA ALA A 64 1.85 -10.10 -12.60
C ALA A 64 2.78 -9.94 -11.38
N LEU A 65 3.69 -8.96 -11.40
CA LEU A 65 4.56 -8.64 -10.27
C LEU A 65 3.75 -8.17 -9.05
N ARG A 66 2.75 -7.30 -9.26
CA ARG A 66 1.83 -6.85 -8.19
C ARG A 66 1.06 -8.03 -7.61
N ARG A 67 0.43 -8.87 -8.43
CA ARG A 67 -0.30 -10.07 -7.96
C ARG A 67 0.61 -11.07 -7.26
N GLY A 68 1.83 -11.27 -7.77
CA GLY A 68 2.81 -12.14 -7.12
C GLY A 68 3.22 -11.62 -5.75
N LEU A 69 3.46 -10.31 -5.63
CA LEU A 69 3.76 -9.65 -4.35
C LEU A 69 2.58 -9.69 -3.37
N GLU A 70 1.35 -9.57 -3.87
CA GLU A 70 0.12 -9.61 -3.06
C GLU A 70 -0.24 -11.05 -2.62
N ALA A 71 -0.03 -12.04 -3.49
CA ALA A 71 -0.25 -13.45 -3.18
C ALA A 71 0.85 -14.08 -2.31
N ALA A 72 2.07 -13.51 -2.33
CA ALA A 72 3.17 -13.94 -1.47
C ALA A 72 3.02 -13.43 -0.02
N LEU A 73 2.17 -12.45 0.23
CA LEU A 73 1.77 -12.03 1.57
C LEU A 73 0.54 -12.85 1.96
N PRO A 74 0.61 -13.78 2.94
CA PRO A 74 -0.62 -14.35 3.49
C PRO A 74 -1.44 -13.19 4.03
N SER A 75 -2.68 -13.07 3.58
CA SER A 75 -3.59 -12.05 4.06
C SER A 75 -3.60 -12.14 5.59
N ALA A 76 -3.40 -11.02 6.29
CA ALA A 76 -3.37 -10.99 7.76
C ALA A 76 -4.61 -11.65 8.41
N GLU A 77 -5.69 -11.81 7.65
CA GLU A 77 -6.91 -12.53 8.01
C GLU A 77 -6.72 -14.06 8.17
N GLN A 78 -5.76 -14.69 7.48
CA GLN A 78 -5.46 -16.13 7.62
C GLN A 78 -4.63 -16.42 8.88
N ALA A 79 -3.71 -15.52 9.24
CA ALA A 79 -2.90 -15.62 10.46
C ALA A 79 -3.75 -15.49 11.74
N ALA A 80 -4.94 -14.89 11.66
CA ALA A 80 -5.84 -14.76 12.81
C ALA A 80 -6.77 -15.97 13.01
N GLN A 81 -6.95 -16.84 11.99
CA GLN A 81 -7.82 -18.03 12.07
C GLN A 81 -7.05 -19.30 12.46
N GLU A 82 -5.74 -19.32 12.29
CA GLU A 82 -4.86 -20.30 12.93
C GLU A 82 -4.64 -19.87 14.38
N GLY A 83 -5.66 -20.11 15.21
CA GLY A 83 -5.46 -20.29 16.64
C GLY A 83 -4.59 -21.54 16.84
N GLU A 84 -3.29 -21.40 16.63
CA GLU A 84 -2.31 -22.30 17.23
C GLU A 84 -2.46 -22.11 18.74
N GLU A 85 -3.15 -23.05 19.38
CA GLU A 85 -2.94 -23.32 20.79
C GLU A 85 -1.51 -23.83 20.93
N SER A 86 -0.59 -22.87 20.93
CA SER A 86 0.71 -23.06 21.52
C SER A 86 0.45 -23.29 23.00
N ASP A 87 0.99 -24.38 23.53
CA ASP A 87 1.21 -24.43 24.97
C ASP A 87 2.02 -23.18 25.38
N GLY A 88 2.06 -22.85 26.67
CA GLY A 88 2.76 -21.65 27.17
C GLY A 88 4.27 -21.60 26.87
N LEU A 89 4.79 -22.49 26.02
CA LEU A 89 6.16 -22.65 25.57
C LEU A 89 6.33 -22.57 24.04
N GLY A 90 5.27 -22.31 23.26
CA GLY A 90 5.38 -21.98 21.82
C GLY A 90 5.64 -23.17 20.89
N ARG A 91 5.24 -24.40 21.24
CA ARG A 91 5.34 -25.57 20.36
C ARG A 91 3.96 -26.06 19.94
N SER A 92 3.74 -26.20 18.63
CA SER A 92 2.50 -26.75 18.09
C SER A 92 2.43 -28.27 18.26
N LEU A 93 1.32 -28.75 18.83
CA LEU A 93 1.00 -30.18 18.92
C LEU A 93 -0.03 -30.57 17.86
N PRO A 94 0.18 -31.67 17.10
CA PRO A 94 -0.82 -32.14 16.15
C PRO A 94 -2.05 -32.73 16.86
N ARG A 95 -3.25 -32.36 16.38
CA ARG A 95 -4.52 -32.84 16.95
C ARG A 95 -4.71 -34.35 16.76
N PRO A 96 -5.21 -35.10 17.77
CA PRO A 96 -5.50 -36.51 17.61
C PRO A 96 -6.70 -36.70 16.69
N ARG A 97 -6.55 -37.58 15.69
CA ARG A 97 -7.64 -37.99 14.81
C ARG A 97 -8.69 -38.75 15.62
N ARG A 98 -9.91 -38.22 15.66
CA ARG A 98 -11.06 -38.89 16.25
C ARG A 98 -11.54 -39.96 15.26
N GLY A 99 -11.36 -41.23 15.63
CA GLY A 99 -11.84 -42.42 14.94
C GLY A 99 -11.82 -43.59 15.91
#